data_AF-A0A9E2QEN7-F1
#
_entry.id   AF-A0A9E2QEN7-F1
#
_cell.length_a   1.000
_cell.length_b   1.000
_cell.length_c   1.000
_cell.angle_alpha   90.00
_cell.angle_beta   90.00
_cell.angle_gamma   90.00
#
_symmetry.space_group_name_H-M   'P 1'
#
loop_
_entity.id
_entity.type
_entity.pdbx_description
1 polymer ?
#
loop_
_entity_poly.entity_id
_entity_poly.type
_entity_poly.pdbx_seq_one_letter_code
_entity_poly.pdbx_strand_id
1 'polypeptide(L)'
;MAERYLVEPDVNFVKEVVALGGDDVKKCFQCATCSVVCPISPDTKPFPRKEMIAAQWGLKDKLVSNLDIWLCHQCGDCSTKCPRGAKPGDVLGAIRSYAISEYAVPKWLAKAVNEPEKLPILLLIPVVIFLVLGYITGLMNFSPGGEEIVHSNFFSTWLVDMIFVPLVVWVVAIFAMGLNRFIKDIHESAVREGKTNKDRVEAGAFIQALIRILPTVLKHSKFSECEENKDRATAHLMVFYSFIGLFIVTNIFFVVLYVFQIHGPYSQLNPVKWLANVSGVALIIGSILMIKNRMARTDQSTSYKDLYLLGLVLGLGLTGMLTEMTRLAGAAGLSYILYFVHLVFVFNLFAFLPFSKLAHLVYRTVAMAYAEYANR
;
A
#
# COMPACT_ATOMS: atom_id res chain seq x y z
N MET A 1 25.19 -32.36 -15.84
CA MET A 1 23.86 -32.79 -16.32
C MET A 1 22.85 -31.78 -15.82
N ALA A 2 22.00 -31.21 -16.68
CA ALA A 2 20.92 -30.36 -16.21
C ALA A 2 19.99 -31.22 -15.32
N GLU A 3 19.74 -30.79 -14.09
CA GLU A 3 18.74 -31.43 -13.24
C GLU A 3 17.40 -31.48 -13.99
N ARG A 4 16.78 -32.66 -14.04
CA ARG A 4 15.44 -32.80 -14.61
C ARG A 4 14.45 -32.11 -13.68
N TYR A 5 13.98 -30.94 -14.09
CA TYR A 5 12.90 -30.23 -13.39
C TYR A 5 11.55 -30.65 -13.96
N LEU A 6 10.75 -31.37 -13.17
CA LEU A 6 9.35 -31.64 -13.50
C LEU A 6 8.53 -30.38 -13.15
N VAL A 7 7.90 -29.79 -14.16
CA VAL A 7 7.03 -28.63 -13.96
C VAL A 7 5.69 -29.13 -13.42
N GLU A 8 5.37 -28.79 -12.17
CA GLU A 8 4.06 -29.02 -11.56
C GLU A 8 3.34 -27.68 -11.40
N PRO A 9 2.32 -27.38 -12.24
CA PRO A 9 1.57 -26.13 -12.13
C PRO A 9 0.72 -26.07 -10.86
N ASP A 10 0.83 -24.99 -10.09
CA ASP A 10 -0.10 -24.71 -9.01
C ASP A 10 -1.39 -24.08 -9.58
N VAL A 11 -2.42 -24.92 -9.75
CA VAL A 11 -3.72 -24.51 -10.30
C VAL A 11 -4.43 -23.49 -9.38
N ASN A 12 -4.22 -23.56 -8.07
CA ASN A 12 -4.85 -22.62 -7.14
C ASN A 12 -4.19 -21.25 -7.25
N PHE A 13 -2.86 -21.20 -7.36
CA PHE A 13 -2.14 -19.97 -7.67
C PHE A 13 -2.62 -19.31 -8.96
N VAL A 14 -2.79 -20.09 -10.04
CA VAL A 14 -3.31 -19.56 -11.31
C VAL A 14 -4.70 -18.94 -11.14
N LYS A 15 -5.61 -19.62 -10.43
CA LYS A 15 -6.96 -19.10 -10.15
C LYS A 15 -6.91 -17.79 -9.36
N GLU A 16 -6.04 -17.70 -8.36
CA GLU A 16 -5.90 -16.47 -7.56
C GLU A 16 -5.30 -15.32 -8.38
N VAL A 17 -4.30 -15.57 -9.22
CA VAL A 17 -3.74 -14.53 -10.12
C VAL A 17 -4.79 -14.03 -11.10
N VAL A 18 -5.62 -14.93 -11.66
CA VAL A 18 -6.76 -14.56 -12.52
C VAL A 18 -7.74 -13.67 -11.76
N ALA A 19 -8.13 -14.06 -10.53
CA ALA A 19 -9.06 -13.27 -9.69
C ALA A 19 -8.49 -11.89 -9.31
N LEU A 20 -7.17 -11.76 -9.23
CA LEU A 20 -6.46 -10.50 -8.96
C LEU A 20 -6.25 -9.62 -10.21
N GLY A 21 -6.78 -10.01 -11.38
CA GLY A 21 -6.71 -9.24 -12.62
C GLY A 21 -5.60 -9.66 -13.59
N GLY A 22 -5.02 -10.85 -13.43
CA GLY A 22 -3.97 -11.38 -14.30
C GLY A 22 -4.45 -12.32 -15.41
N ASP A 23 -5.74 -12.33 -15.75
CA ASP A 23 -6.37 -13.32 -16.65
C ASP A 23 -5.86 -13.25 -18.10
N ASP A 24 -5.46 -12.05 -18.54
CA ASP A 24 -4.89 -11.80 -19.86
C ASP A 24 -3.54 -12.49 -20.10
N VAL A 25 -2.92 -13.07 -19.05
CA VAL A 25 -1.69 -13.88 -19.14
C VAL A 25 -1.82 -15.03 -20.16
N LYS A 26 -3.02 -15.59 -20.33
CA LYS A 26 -3.32 -16.68 -21.28
C LYS A 26 -3.12 -16.28 -22.76
N LYS A 27 -3.12 -14.97 -23.06
CA LYS A 27 -2.93 -14.44 -24.42
C LYS A 27 -1.46 -14.37 -24.82
N CYS A 28 -0.54 -14.43 -23.85
CA CYS A 28 0.88 -14.27 -24.08
C CYS A 28 1.45 -15.43 -24.93
N PHE A 29 2.26 -15.09 -25.93
CA PHE A 29 2.97 -16.02 -26.81
C PHE A 29 4.50 -15.81 -26.76
N GLN A 30 5.01 -15.17 -25.71
CA GLN A 30 6.45 -15.04 -25.43
C GLN A 30 7.28 -14.31 -26.49
N CYS A 31 6.76 -13.25 -27.13
CA CYS A 31 7.49 -12.46 -28.14
C CYS A 31 8.58 -11.51 -27.61
N ALA A 32 8.71 -11.36 -26.29
CA ALA A 32 9.67 -10.46 -25.63
C ALA A 32 9.46 -8.94 -25.77
N THR A 33 8.46 -8.45 -26.52
CA THR A 33 8.21 -6.99 -26.66
C THR A 33 8.17 -6.27 -25.31
N CYS A 34 7.55 -6.88 -24.30
CA CYS A 34 7.45 -6.33 -22.96
C CYS A 34 8.80 -6.07 -22.27
N SER A 35 9.82 -6.86 -22.58
CA SER A 35 11.17 -6.70 -22.03
C SER A 35 12.00 -5.68 -22.79
N VAL A 36 11.78 -5.55 -24.10
CA VAL A 36 12.50 -4.59 -24.95
C VAL A 36 12.01 -3.16 -24.73
N VAL A 37 10.70 -2.97 -24.54
CA VAL A 37 10.12 -1.63 -24.35
C VAL A 37 10.23 -1.11 -22.92
N CYS A 38 10.69 -1.93 -21.97
CA CYS A 38 10.75 -1.55 -20.57
C CYS A 38 12.08 -0.84 -20.26
N PRO A 39 12.07 0.47 -19.94
CA PRO A 39 13.31 1.25 -19.77
C PRO A 39 14.11 0.81 -18.53
N ILE A 40 13.45 0.23 -17.54
CA ILE A 40 14.06 -0.23 -16.29
C ILE A 40 14.43 -1.72 -16.33
N SER A 41 14.22 -2.41 -17.46
CA SER A 41 14.63 -3.81 -17.63
C SER A 41 16.11 -3.89 -17.97
N PRO A 42 16.95 -4.58 -17.17
CA PRO A 42 18.38 -4.65 -17.43
C PRO A 42 18.70 -5.61 -18.60
N ASP A 43 19.71 -5.27 -19.40
CA ASP A 43 20.12 -6.06 -20.58
C ASP A 43 20.53 -7.48 -20.22
N THR A 44 21.21 -7.67 -19.09
CA THR A 44 21.74 -8.98 -18.68
C THR A 44 20.67 -9.90 -18.12
N LYS A 45 19.60 -9.34 -17.52
CA LYS A 45 18.59 -10.11 -16.76
C LYS A 45 17.19 -9.54 -16.96
N PRO A 46 16.69 -9.49 -18.21
CA PRO A 46 15.49 -8.75 -18.55
C PRO A 46 14.23 -9.31 -17.88
N PHE A 47 13.23 -8.44 -17.73
CA PHE A 47 11.88 -8.73 -17.25
C PHE A 47 10.89 -7.90 -18.10
N PRO A 48 9.56 -8.19 -18.17
CA PRO A 48 8.82 -9.23 -17.48
C PRO A 48 8.62 -10.53 -18.27
N ARG A 49 9.29 -10.77 -19.42
CA ARG A 49 9.00 -11.95 -20.27
C ARG A 49 9.07 -13.28 -19.50
N LYS A 50 10.11 -13.46 -18.69
CA LYS A 50 10.31 -14.68 -17.89
C LYS A 50 9.27 -14.83 -16.77
N GLU A 51 8.79 -13.73 -16.20
CA GLU A 51 7.69 -13.71 -15.24
C GLU A 51 6.38 -14.10 -15.92
N MET A 52 6.15 -13.63 -17.16
CA MET A 52 4.97 -14.00 -17.93
C MET A 52 4.91 -15.50 -18.22
N ILE A 53 6.02 -16.14 -18.62
CA ILE A 53 6.01 -17.61 -18.85
C ILE A 53 5.84 -18.38 -17.54
N ALA A 54 6.49 -17.95 -16.45
CA ALA A 54 6.30 -18.56 -15.13
C ALA A 54 4.85 -18.47 -14.66
N ALA A 55 4.17 -17.35 -14.96
CA ALA A 55 2.76 -17.16 -14.65
C ALA A 55 1.85 -18.07 -15.50
N GLN A 56 2.15 -18.25 -16.79
CA GLN A 56 1.42 -19.17 -17.66
C GLN A 56 1.53 -20.63 -17.19
N TRP A 57 2.68 -21.01 -16.63
CA TRP A 57 2.93 -22.36 -16.14
C TRP A 57 2.53 -22.56 -14.66
N GLY A 58 1.98 -21.55 -14.00
CA GLY A 58 1.57 -21.65 -12.59
C GLY A 58 2.75 -21.87 -11.63
N LEU A 59 3.95 -21.39 -11.97
CA LEU A 59 5.16 -21.55 -11.16
C LEU A 59 5.20 -20.53 -10.02
N LYS A 60 4.35 -20.72 -9.01
CA LYS A 60 4.19 -19.85 -7.84
C LYS A 60 5.54 -19.45 -7.23
N ASP A 61 6.39 -20.43 -6.92
CA ASP A 61 7.65 -20.18 -6.21
C ASP A 61 8.61 -19.30 -7.02
N LYS A 62 8.62 -19.44 -8.36
CA LYS A 62 9.46 -18.58 -9.23
C LYS A 62 8.95 -17.15 -9.36
N LEU A 63 7.76 -16.85 -8.84
CA LEU A 63 7.15 -15.53 -8.93
C LEU A 63 7.14 -14.84 -7.57
N VAL A 64 6.68 -15.53 -6.51
CA VAL A 64 6.59 -14.95 -5.16
C VAL A 64 7.95 -14.58 -4.60
N SER A 65 9.00 -15.36 -4.90
CA SER A 65 10.38 -15.09 -4.49
C SER A 65 11.15 -14.21 -5.48
N ASN A 66 10.54 -13.79 -6.59
CA ASN A 66 11.27 -13.06 -7.62
C ASN A 66 11.24 -11.55 -7.35
N LEU A 67 12.41 -10.97 -7.14
CA LEU A 67 12.59 -9.54 -6.92
C LEU A 67 11.99 -8.65 -8.03
N ASP A 68 12.03 -9.13 -9.28
CA ASP A 68 11.73 -8.32 -10.46
C ASP A 68 10.27 -7.86 -10.51
N ILE A 69 9.35 -8.61 -9.89
CA ILE A 69 7.94 -8.21 -9.77
C ILE A 69 7.80 -6.90 -9.00
N TRP A 70 8.71 -6.63 -8.04
CA TRP A 70 8.70 -5.45 -7.19
C TRP A 70 9.42 -4.24 -7.81
N LEU A 71 10.36 -4.49 -8.73
CA LEU A 71 11.03 -3.43 -9.48
C LEU A 71 10.09 -2.83 -10.54
N CYS A 72 9.15 -3.63 -11.07
CA CYS A 72 8.14 -3.18 -12.00
C CYS A 72 7.32 -2.00 -11.43
N HIS A 73 7.28 -0.90 -12.19
CA HIS A 73 6.49 0.29 -11.84
C HIS A 73 5.01 0.17 -12.23
N GLN A 74 4.63 -0.92 -12.91
CA GLN A 74 3.31 -1.09 -13.53
C GLN A 74 2.94 0.14 -14.38
N CYS A 75 3.88 0.64 -15.18
CA CYS A 75 3.65 1.84 -16.01
C CYS A 75 2.74 1.59 -17.20
N GLY A 76 2.57 0.35 -17.64
CA GLY A 76 1.67 0.02 -18.77
C GLY A 76 2.33 0.03 -20.14
N ASP A 77 3.53 0.58 -20.33
CA ASP A 77 4.23 0.60 -21.65
C ASP A 77 4.22 -0.80 -22.30
N CYS A 78 4.58 -1.82 -21.52
CA CYS A 78 4.59 -3.21 -21.96
C CYS A 78 3.20 -3.79 -22.30
N SER A 79 2.14 -3.24 -21.72
CA SER A 79 0.75 -3.65 -21.94
C SER A 79 0.21 -3.03 -23.22
N THR A 80 0.41 -1.73 -23.40
CA THR A 80 -0.01 -0.98 -24.59
C THR A 80 0.72 -1.44 -25.84
N LYS A 81 2.02 -1.76 -25.74
CA LYS A 81 2.81 -2.30 -26.87
C LYS A 81 2.64 -3.80 -27.09
N CYS A 82 1.85 -4.51 -26.28
CA CYS A 82 1.69 -5.96 -26.41
C CYS A 82 0.83 -6.31 -27.65
N PRO A 83 1.35 -7.02 -28.66
CA PRO A 83 0.59 -7.34 -29.88
C PRO A 83 -0.56 -8.33 -29.64
N ARG A 84 -0.60 -8.98 -28.47
CA ARG A 84 -1.64 -9.93 -28.07
C ARG A 84 -2.59 -9.39 -27.00
N GLY A 85 -2.36 -8.16 -26.51
CA GLY A 85 -3.13 -7.61 -25.40
C GLY A 85 -3.06 -8.46 -24.14
N ALA A 86 -1.87 -9.03 -23.83
CA ALA A 86 -1.65 -9.91 -22.67
C ALA A 86 -1.37 -9.17 -21.35
N LYS A 87 -1.45 -7.82 -21.39
CA LYS A 87 -1.30 -6.88 -20.26
C LYS A 87 -0.24 -7.27 -19.21
N PRO A 88 1.06 -7.36 -19.57
CA PRO A 88 2.09 -7.79 -18.63
C PRO A 88 2.19 -6.95 -17.35
N GLY A 89 1.88 -5.65 -17.43
CA GLY A 89 1.86 -4.77 -16.26
C GLY A 89 0.82 -5.21 -15.22
N ASP A 90 -0.37 -5.60 -15.68
CA ASP A 90 -1.46 -6.05 -14.81
C ASP A 90 -1.18 -7.43 -14.23
N VAL A 91 -0.62 -8.34 -15.02
CA VAL A 91 -0.17 -9.65 -14.55
C VAL A 91 0.86 -9.51 -13.43
N LEU A 92 1.86 -8.63 -13.57
CA LEU A 92 2.82 -8.36 -12.50
C LEU A 92 2.18 -7.67 -11.28
N GLY A 93 1.16 -6.83 -11.50
CA GLY A 93 0.34 -6.26 -10.42
C GLY A 93 -0.45 -7.31 -9.64
N ALA A 94 -1.02 -8.29 -10.33
CA ALA A 94 -1.74 -9.41 -9.74
C ALA A 94 -0.78 -10.31 -8.93
N ILE A 95 0.38 -10.65 -9.50
CA ILE A 95 1.41 -11.45 -8.82
C ILE A 95 1.92 -10.74 -7.56
N ARG A 96 2.17 -9.43 -7.61
CA ARG A 96 2.52 -8.64 -6.40
C ARG A 96 1.41 -8.69 -5.35
N SER A 97 0.15 -8.57 -5.77
CA SER A 97 -0.99 -8.63 -4.85
C SER A 97 -1.13 -10.02 -4.20
N TYR A 98 -0.80 -11.07 -4.93
CA TYR A 98 -0.69 -12.43 -4.40
C TYR A 98 0.48 -12.53 -3.40
N ALA A 99 1.68 -12.06 -3.78
CA ALA A 99 2.86 -12.08 -2.91
C ALA A 99 2.63 -11.35 -1.58
N ILE A 100 1.95 -10.19 -1.59
CA ILE A 100 1.53 -9.49 -0.35
C ILE A 100 0.70 -10.42 0.54
N SER A 101 -0.29 -11.09 -0.04
CA SER A 101 -1.15 -12.04 0.69
C SER A 101 -0.35 -13.27 1.16
N GLU A 102 0.73 -13.60 0.46
CA GLU A 102 1.60 -14.71 0.82
C GLU A 102 2.51 -14.40 2.03
N TYR A 103 3.01 -13.16 2.12
CA TYR A 103 3.85 -12.74 3.25
C TYR A 103 3.06 -12.17 4.43
N ALA A 104 1.79 -11.80 4.25
CA ALA A 104 0.97 -11.30 5.33
C ALA A 104 0.41 -12.43 6.23
N VAL A 105 0.29 -12.13 7.52
CA VAL A 105 -0.33 -12.99 8.54
C VAL A 105 -1.28 -12.16 9.39
N PRO A 106 -2.47 -12.69 9.76
CA PRO A 106 -2.97 -14.02 9.48
C PRO A 106 -3.55 -14.18 8.06
N LYS A 107 -3.49 -15.40 7.51
CA LYS A 107 -3.90 -15.71 6.13
C LYS A 107 -5.38 -15.49 5.84
N TRP A 108 -6.25 -15.76 6.81
CA TRP A 108 -7.68 -15.57 6.65
C TRP A 108 -8.02 -14.10 6.41
N LEU A 109 -7.31 -13.18 7.07
CA LEU A 109 -7.53 -11.75 6.90
C LEU A 109 -6.97 -11.26 5.57
N ALA A 110 -5.81 -11.77 5.16
CA ALA A 110 -5.26 -11.51 3.83
C ALA A 110 -6.25 -11.90 2.72
N LYS A 111 -6.94 -13.04 2.87
CA LYS A 111 -7.99 -13.47 1.94
C LYS A 111 -9.22 -12.57 2.02
N ALA A 112 -9.70 -12.24 3.22
CA ALA A 112 -10.88 -11.40 3.39
C ALA A 112 -10.73 -10.00 2.77
N VAL A 113 -9.56 -9.37 2.87
CA VAL A 113 -9.27 -8.06 2.24
C VAL A 113 -9.29 -8.13 0.71
N ASN A 114 -9.16 -9.33 0.13
CA ASN A 114 -9.16 -9.56 -1.30
C ASN A 114 -10.55 -9.84 -1.86
N GLU A 115 -11.52 -10.14 -0.99
CA GLU A 115 -12.88 -10.54 -1.34
C GLU A 115 -13.85 -9.35 -1.22
N PRO A 116 -14.51 -8.91 -2.31
CA PRO A 116 -15.41 -7.76 -2.27
C PRO A 116 -16.62 -7.96 -1.36
N GLU A 117 -17.10 -9.20 -1.24
CA GLU A 117 -18.24 -9.57 -0.40
C GLU A 117 -17.99 -9.34 1.09
N LYS A 118 -16.71 -9.33 1.52
CA LYS A 118 -16.33 -9.12 2.92
C LYS A 118 -16.18 -7.63 3.26
N LEU A 119 -16.22 -6.73 2.29
CA LEU A 119 -16.03 -5.30 2.50
C LEU A 119 -16.94 -4.69 3.59
N PRO A 120 -18.27 -4.93 3.59
CA PRO A 120 -19.13 -4.35 4.62
C PRO A 120 -18.76 -4.83 6.02
N ILE A 121 -18.38 -6.10 6.15
CA ILE A 121 -17.94 -6.69 7.41
C ILE A 121 -16.64 -6.02 7.88
N LEU A 122 -15.65 -5.87 6.98
CA LEU A 122 -14.38 -5.23 7.30
C LEU A 122 -14.55 -3.79 7.79
N LEU A 123 -15.42 -3.01 7.15
CA LEU A 123 -15.75 -1.64 7.57
C LEU A 123 -16.49 -1.58 8.92
N LEU A 124 -17.28 -2.60 9.26
CA LEU A 124 -18.04 -2.69 10.52
C LEU A 124 -17.18 -3.11 11.72
N ILE A 125 -16.07 -3.83 11.51
CA ILE A 125 -15.16 -4.27 12.60
C ILE A 125 -14.79 -3.10 13.54
N PRO A 126 -14.22 -1.97 13.07
CA PRO A 126 -13.90 -0.86 13.96
C PRO A 126 -15.12 -0.24 14.62
N VAL A 127 -16.27 -0.16 13.94
CA VAL A 127 -17.50 0.39 14.52
C VAL A 127 -17.88 -0.43 15.76
N VAL A 128 -17.87 -1.76 15.65
CA VAL A 128 -18.16 -2.65 16.78
C VAL A 128 -17.12 -2.50 17.88
N ILE A 129 -15.82 -2.48 17.54
CA ILE A 129 -14.73 -2.31 18.52
C ILE A 129 -14.90 -0.99 19.29
N PHE A 130 -15.14 0.11 18.59
CA PHE A 130 -15.28 1.44 19.18
C PHE A 130 -16.48 1.50 20.12
N LEU A 131 -17.64 0.99 19.68
CA LEU A 131 -18.87 1.02 20.48
C LEU A 131 -18.78 0.10 21.71
N VAL A 132 -18.26 -1.12 21.55
CA VAL A 132 -18.13 -2.08 22.64
C VAL A 132 -17.10 -1.61 23.67
N LEU A 133 -15.89 -1.23 23.24
CA LEU A 133 -14.86 -0.76 24.17
C LEU A 133 -15.26 0.56 24.83
N GLY A 134 -15.84 1.50 24.08
CA GLY A 134 -16.31 2.75 24.66
C GLY A 134 -17.45 2.55 25.66
N TYR A 135 -18.35 1.58 25.44
CA TYR A 135 -19.37 1.20 26.42
C TYR A 135 -18.76 0.58 27.69
N ILE A 136 -17.86 -0.39 27.55
CA ILE A 136 -17.24 -1.09 28.69
C ILE A 136 -16.40 -0.13 29.54
N THR A 137 -15.67 0.78 28.89
CA THR A 137 -14.75 1.71 29.59
C THR A 137 -15.44 2.99 30.08
N GLY A 138 -16.64 3.31 29.59
CA GLY A 138 -17.32 4.58 29.87
C GLY A 138 -16.62 5.81 29.27
N LEU A 139 -15.70 5.61 28.31
CA LEU A 139 -14.86 6.66 27.72
C LEU A 139 -15.49 7.32 26.47
N MET A 140 -16.74 7.02 26.17
CA MET A 140 -17.54 7.72 25.16
C MET A 140 -18.67 8.51 25.82
N ASN A 141 -18.89 9.72 25.33
CA ASN A 141 -20.01 10.57 25.73
C ASN A 141 -20.76 11.07 24.50
N PHE A 142 -21.99 10.60 24.30
CA PHE A 142 -22.83 10.96 23.16
C PHE A 142 -23.52 12.32 23.29
N SER A 143 -23.41 12.98 24.44
CA SER A 143 -23.89 14.35 24.68
C SER A 143 -22.78 15.25 25.24
N PRO A 144 -21.70 15.46 24.47
CA PRO A 144 -20.60 16.32 24.90
C PRO A 144 -21.08 17.78 24.94
N GLY A 145 -21.10 18.38 26.13
CA GLY A 145 -21.35 19.81 26.33
C GLY A 145 -20.06 20.64 26.23
N GLY A 146 -20.21 21.95 26.05
CA GLY A 146 -19.10 22.91 26.04
C GLY A 146 -19.33 24.08 25.08
N GLU A 147 -18.64 25.20 25.32
CA GLU A 147 -18.64 26.36 24.42
C GLU A 147 -17.85 26.09 23.14
N GLU A 148 -16.80 25.25 23.23
CA GLU A 148 -16.02 24.79 22.07
C GLU A 148 -16.26 23.32 21.76
N ILE A 149 -16.24 22.98 20.47
CA ILE A 149 -16.33 21.59 20.00
C ILE A 149 -14.96 20.92 20.17
N VAL A 150 -14.89 20.02 21.17
CA VAL A 150 -13.68 19.27 21.52
C VAL A 150 -13.96 17.78 21.34
N HIS A 151 -13.33 17.16 20.33
CA HIS A 151 -13.58 15.76 19.97
C HIS A 151 -13.24 14.75 21.08
N SER A 152 -12.26 15.05 21.93
CA SER A 152 -11.91 14.19 23.08
C SER A 152 -13.03 14.13 24.13
N ASN A 153 -13.96 15.08 24.15
CA ASN A 153 -15.12 15.03 25.03
C ASN A 153 -16.17 14.03 24.54
N PHE A 154 -16.21 13.73 23.24
CA PHE A 154 -17.07 12.69 22.66
C PHE A 154 -16.39 11.32 22.71
N PHE A 155 -15.15 11.25 22.25
CA PHE A 155 -14.37 10.03 22.14
C PHE A 155 -13.00 10.27 22.78
N SER A 156 -12.82 9.77 24.01
CA SER A 156 -11.64 10.05 24.81
C SER A 156 -10.34 9.68 24.09
N THR A 157 -9.31 10.51 24.25
CA THR A 157 -7.95 10.21 23.76
C THR A 157 -7.44 8.87 24.27
N TRP A 158 -7.74 8.51 25.52
CA TRP A 158 -7.37 7.20 26.08
C TRP A 158 -8.02 6.04 25.33
N LEU A 159 -9.28 6.20 24.92
CA LEU A 159 -9.97 5.18 24.12
C LEU A 159 -9.32 5.04 22.73
N VAL A 160 -8.93 6.16 22.11
CA VAL A 160 -8.16 6.14 20.85
C VAL A 160 -6.86 5.36 21.06
N ASP A 161 -6.08 5.67 22.09
CA ASP A 161 -4.79 5.01 22.34
C ASP A 161 -4.92 3.51 22.59
N MET A 162 -5.91 3.12 23.40
CA MET A 162 -6.19 1.71 23.70
C MET A 162 -6.48 0.88 22.45
N ILE A 163 -6.94 1.51 21.37
CA ILE A 163 -7.22 0.83 20.11
C ILE A 163 -6.05 0.98 19.13
N PHE A 164 -5.59 2.19 18.89
CA PHE A 164 -4.64 2.48 17.81
C PHE A 164 -3.19 2.13 18.17
N VAL A 165 -2.77 2.22 19.44
CA VAL A 165 -1.41 1.82 19.82
C VAL A 165 -1.21 0.31 19.64
N PRO A 166 -2.08 -0.59 20.17
CA PRO A 166 -1.97 -2.01 19.89
C PRO A 166 -2.10 -2.33 18.40
N LEU A 167 -2.97 -1.62 17.67
CA LEU A 167 -3.12 -1.81 16.23
C LEU A 167 -1.80 -1.53 15.48
N VAL A 168 -1.14 -0.40 15.77
CA VAL A 168 0.15 -0.06 15.14
C VAL A 168 1.21 -1.08 15.49
N VAL A 169 1.31 -1.51 16.75
CA VAL A 169 2.25 -2.57 17.18
C VAL A 169 1.99 -3.87 16.41
N TRP A 170 0.73 -4.26 16.26
CA TRP A 170 0.33 -5.45 15.51
C TRP A 170 0.69 -5.33 14.01
N VAL A 171 0.44 -4.19 13.37
CA VAL A 171 0.82 -3.94 11.97
C VAL A 171 2.34 -4.03 11.79
N VAL A 172 3.12 -3.42 12.70
CA VAL A 172 4.59 -3.48 12.67
C VAL A 172 5.08 -4.91 12.82
N ALA A 173 4.49 -5.70 13.73
CA ALA A 173 4.82 -7.11 13.91
C ALA A 173 4.55 -7.93 12.64
N ILE A 174 3.42 -7.70 11.95
CA ILE A 174 3.10 -8.37 10.69
C ILE A 174 4.13 -8.05 9.62
N PHE A 175 4.48 -6.77 9.46
CA PHE A 175 5.52 -6.38 8.50
C PHE A 175 6.88 -6.98 8.85
N ALA A 176 7.28 -6.99 10.12
CA ALA A 176 8.55 -7.59 10.53
C ALA A 176 8.61 -9.09 10.17
N MET A 177 7.55 -9.85 10.48
CA MET A 177 7.44 -11.27 10.12
C MET A 177 7.38 -11.50 8.61
N GLY A 178 6.63 -10.67 7.88
CA GLY A 178 6.51 -10.74 6.42
C GLY A 178 7.81 -10.41 5.71
N LEU A 179 8.50 -9.36 6.14
CA LEU A 179 9.79 -8.94 5.59
C LEU A 179 10.90 -9.96 5.85
N ASN A 180 10.94 -10.58 7.03
CA ASN A 180 11.92 -11.61 7.33
C ASN A 180 11.82 -12.79 6.33
N ARG A 181 10.59 -13.25 6.06
CA ARG A 181 10.33 -14.30 5.05
C ARG A 181 10.63 -13.81 3.64
N PHE A 182 10.18 -12.61 3.29
CA PHE A 182 10.39 -12.03 1.97
C PHE A 182 11.88 -11.89 1.62
N ILE A 183 12.71 -11.35 2.54
CA ILE A 183 14.15 -11.18 2.32
C ILE A 183 14.84 -12.54 2.15
N LYS A 184 14.44 -13.54 2.93
CA LYS A 184 14.95 -14.91 2.79
C LYS A 184 14.62 -15.47 1.40
N ASP A 185 13.37 -15.39 0.98
CA ASP A 185 12.91 -15.96 -0.29
C ASP A 185 13.56 -15.28 -1.50
N ILE A 186 13.64 -13.94 -1.52
CA ILE A 186 14.32 -13.22 -2.61
C ILE A 186 15.82 -13.51 -2.64
N HIS A 187 16.44 -13.75 -1.48
CA HIS A 187 17.86 -14.09 -1.40
C HIS A 187 18.12 -15.48 -1.94
N GLU A 188 17.36 -16.48 -1.48
CA GLU A 188 17.46 -17.86 -1.98
C GLU A 188 17.19 -17.95 -3.49
N SER A 189 16.18 -17.21 -3.99
CA SER A 189 15.92 -17.10 -5.43
C SER A 189 17.07 -16.45 -6.18
N ALA A 190 17.67 -15.40 -5.61
CA ALA A 190 18.78 -14.70 -6.23
C ALA A 190 20.05 -15.57 -6.29
N VAL A 191 20.34 -16.36 -5.26
CA VAL A 191 21.46 -17.32 -5.27
C VAL A 191 21.21 -18.40 -6.33
N ARG A 192 20.00 -18.99 -6.36
CA ARG A 192 19.61 -20.02 -7.33
C ARG A 192 19.70 -19.56 -8.79
N GLU A 193 19.37 -18.30 -9.05
CA GLU A 193 19.40 -17.70 -10.39
C GLU A 193 20.77 -17.11 -10.77
N GLY A 194 21.80 -17.26 -9.93
CA GLY A 194 23.12 -16.64 -10.16
C GLY A 194 23.05 -15.11 -10.20
N LYS A 195 22.09 -14.53 -9.47
CA LYS A 195 21.95 -13.08 -9.31
C LYS A 195 22.91 -12.51 -8.28
N THR A 196 23.37 -13.31 -7.32
CA THR A 196 24.38 -12.94 -6.33
C THR A 196 25.24 -14.17 -5.99
N ASN A 197 26.49 -13.92 -5.59
CA ASN A 197 27.42 -14.95 -5.12
C ASN A 197 27.58 -14.93 -3.59
N LYS A 198 26.75 -14.16 -2.89
CA LYS A 198 26.80 -14.06 -1.42
C LYS A 198 25.94 -15.16 -0.81
N ASP A 199 26.51 -15.95 0.09
CA ASP A 199 25.82 -17.07 0.75
C ASP A 199 24.79 -16.63 1.81
N ARG A 200 24.94 -15.41 2.34
CA ARG A 200 24.05 -14.84 3.35
C ARG A 200 23.87 -13.34 3.17
N VAL A 201 22.73 -12.83 3.67
CA VAL A 201 22.48 -11.39 3.73
C VAL A 201 23.22 -10.78 4.91
N GLU A 202 24.15 -9.88 4.63
CA GLU A 202 24.88 -9.11 5.65
C GLU A 202 24.07 -7.89 6.08
N ALA A 203 23.57 -7.89 7.33
CA ALA A 203 22.67 -6.86 7.82
C ALA A 203 23.24 -5.43 7.69
N GLY A 204 24.51 -5.21 8.06
CA GLY A 204 25.14 -3.89 7.98
C GLY A 204 25.20 -3.34 6.56
N ALA A 205 25.62 -4.16 5.60
CA ALA A 205 25.68 -3.78 4.19
C ALA A 205 24.28 -3.61 3.57
N PHE A 206 23.30 -4.42 3.99
CA PHE A 206 21.91 -4.26 3.57
C PHE A 206 21.29 -2.94 4.08
N ILE A 207 21.54 -2.57 5.33
CA ILE A 207 21.09 -1.28 5.89
C ILE A 207 21.73 -0.11 5.14
N GLN A 208 23.01 -0.20 4.79
CA GLN A 208 23.66 0.83 3.96
C GLN A 208 23.01 0.95 2.57
N ALA A 209 22.67 -0.17 1.93
CA ALA A 209 21.95 -0.17 0.66
C ALA A 209 20.55 0.47 0.80
N LEU A 210 19.85 0.19 1.90
CA LEU A 210 18.57 0.83 2.21
C LEU A 210 18.70 2.35 2.35
N ILE A 211 19.72 2.85 3.05
CA ILE A 211 19.95 4.29 3.19
C ILE A 211 20.26 4.93 1.83
N ARG A 212 21.06 4.27 0.98
CA ARG A 212 21.40 4.76 -0.36
C ARG A 212 20.20 4.87 -1.29
N ILE A 213 19.21 3.99 -1.15
CA ILE A 213 18.03 4.00 -2.03
C ILE A 213 16.94 5.00 -1.60
N LEU A 214 16.97 5.50 -0.36
CA LEU A 214 15.97 6.44 0.14
C LEU A 214 15.78 7.68 -0.75
N PRO A 215 16.85 8.37 -1.24
CA PRO A 215 16.68 9.50 -2.14
C PRO A 215 15.97 9.11 -3.44
N THR A 216 16.26 7.94 -4.00
CA THR A 216 15.61 7.41 -5.21
C THR A 216 14.13 7.12 -4.97
N VAL A 217 13.79 6.54 -3.82
CA VAL A 217 12.40 6.26 -3.42
C VAL A 217 11.64 7.56 -3.21
N LEU A 218 12.20 8.54 -2.49
CA LEU A 218 11.54 9.82 -2.25
C LEU A 218 11.34 10.60 -3.54
N LYS A 219 12.38 10.76 -4.36
CA LYS A 219 12.31 11.51 -5.62
C LYS A 219 11.49 10.81 -6.71
N HIS A 220 11.21 9.51 -6.56
CA HIS A 220 10.58 8.69 -7.62
C HIS A 220 11.28 8.83 -8.97
N SER A 221 12.62 8.97 -8.99
CA SER A 221 13.37 9.39 -10.19
C SER A 221 13.25 8.44 -11.37
N LYS A 222 13.03 7.14 -11.13
CA LYS A 222 12.83 6.13 -12.17
C LYS A 222 11.40 6.07 -12.72
N PHE A 223 10.44 6.74 -12.05
CA PHE A 223 9.04 6.71 -12.47
C PHE A 223 8.79 7.54 -13.73
N SER A 224 9.55 8.62 -13.92
CA SER A 224 9.48 9.48 -15.10
C SER A 224 10.07 8.86 -16.37
N GLU A 225 10.81 7.76 -16.25
CA GLU A 225 11.38 7.02 -17.39
C GLU A 225 10.30 6.27 -18.18
N CYS A 226 9.13 6.02 -17.58
CA CYS A 226 8.02 5.36 -18.26
C CYS A 226 7.12 6.38 -18.97
N GLU A 227 6.71 6.09 -20.20
CA GLU A 227 6.03 7.08 -21.06
C GLU A 227 4.52 7.03 -20.93
N GLU A 228 3.94 5.83 -20.92
CA GLU A 228 2.51 5.63 -21.11
C GLU A 228 1.70 6.19 -19.94
N ASN A 229 2.23 6.20 -18.70
CA ASN A 229 1.52 6.66 -17.50
C ASN A 229 2.17 7.86 -16.81
N LYS A 230 2.72 8.81 -17.57
CA LYS A 230 3.28 10.06 -17.01
C LYS A 230 2.26 10.84 -16.17
N ASP A 231 0.99 10.91 -16.60
CA ASP A 231 -0.07 11.61 -15.86
C ASP A 231 -0.39 10.98 -14.50
N ARG A 232 -0.09 9.69 -14.32
CA ARG A 232 -0.25 8.99 -13.04
C ARG A 232 0.80 9.43 -12.03
N ALA A 233 1.98 9.88 -12.48
CA ALA A 233 3.10 10.23 -11.61
C ALA A 233 2.71 11.35 -10.65
N THR A 234 2.13 12.44 -11.18
CA THR A 234 1.71 13.59 -10.38
C THR A 234 0.67 13.20 -9.34
N ALA A 235 -0.40 12.49 -9.76
CA ALA A 235 -1.46 12.08 -8.85
C ALA A 235 -0.94 11.14 -7.74
N HIS A 236 -0.05 10.20 -8.09
CA HIS A 236 0.60 9.32 -7.12
C HIS A 236 1.50 10.09 -6.14
N LEU A 237 2.33 11.01 -6.64
CA LEU A 237 3.21 11.83 -5.80
C LEU A 237 2.42 12.73 -4.84
N MET A 238 1.29 13.29 -5.29
CA MET A 238 0.40 14.06 -4.42
C MET A 238 -0.08 13.21 -3.24
N VAL A 239 -0.60 12.00 -3.51
CA VAL A 239 -1.06 11.07 -2.46
C VAL A 239 0.11 10.65 -1.56
N PHE A 240 1.26 10.30 -2.13
CA PHE A 240 2.46 9.87 -1.40
C PHE A 240 2.96 10.94 -0.42
N TYR A 241 3.18 12.16 -0.89
CA TYR A 241 3.64 13.26 -0.04
C TYR A 241 2.58 13.70 0.96
N SER A 242 1.30 13.57 0.62
CA SER A 242 0.22 13.80 1.59
C SER A 242 0.25 12.82 2.75
N PHE A 243 0.48 11.53 2.50
CA PHE A 243 0.65 10.55 3.58
C PHE A 243 1.87 10.86 4.45
N ILE A 244 3.00 11.25 3.85
CA ILE A 244 4.19 11.68 4.61
C ILE A 244 3.87 12.91 5.47
N GLY A 245 3.24 13.94 4.90
CA GLY A 245 2.88 15.16 5.61
C GLY A 245 1.92 14.89 6.77
N LEU A 246 0.85 14.12 6.53
CA LEU A 246 -0.12 13.74 7.57
C LEU A 246 0.52 12.87 8.66
N PHE A 247 1.43 11.97 8.29
CA PHE A 247 2.19 11.17 9.26
C PHE A 247 3.07 12.05 10.15
N ILE A 248 3.81 13.01 9.57
CA ILE A 248 4.63 13.96 10.32
C ILE A 248 3.76 14.78 11.28
N VAL A 249 2.66 15.35 10.79
CA VAL A 249 1.70 16.12 11.60
C VAL A 249 1.19 15.30 12.78
N THR A 250 0.78 14.05 12.53
CA THR A 250 0.26 13.15 13.57
C THR A 250 1.29 12.89 14.65
N ASN A 251 2.55 12.62 14.27
CA ASN A 251 3.63 12.37 15.24
C ASN A 251 4.02 13.63 16.02
N ILE A 252 4.04 14.80 15.38
CA ILE A 252 4.28 16.07 16.08
C ILE A 252 3.20 16.29 17.13
N PHE A 253 1.92 16.16 16.78
CA PHE A 253 0.84 16.36 17.75
C PHE A 253 0.77 15.27 18.82
N PHE A 254 1.21 14.06 18.52
CA PHE A 254 1.42 13.02 19.54
C PHE A 254 2.47 13.48 20.58
N VAL A 255 3.63 13.98 20.14
CA VAL A 255 4.66 14.51 21.04
C VAL A 255 4.16 15.74 21.81
N VAL A 256 3.47 16.67 21.15
CA VAL A 256 2.89 17.86 21.79
C VAL A 256 1.90 17.47 22.90
N LEU A 257 1.08 16.45 22.64
CA LEU A 257 0.10 15.97 23.61
C LEU A 257 0.75 15.26 24.80
N TYR A 258 1.66 14.30 24.59
CA TYR A 258 2.19 13.47 25.68
C TYR A 258 3.46 14.03 26.34
N VAL A 259 4.29 14.77 25.62
CA VAL A 259 5.53 15.32 26.19
C VAL A 259 5.29 16.72 26.73
N PHE A 260 4.62 17.57 25.95
CA PHE A 260 4.39 18.96 26.33
C PHE A 260 3.06 19.18 27.05
N GLN A 261 2.17 18.18 27.10
CA GLN A 261 0.86 18.25 27.77
C GLN A 261 -0.01 19.40 27.25
N ILE A 262 0.18 19.78 25.97
CA ILE A 262 -0.63 20.81 25.32
C ILE A 262 -1.77 20.11 24.60
N HIS A 263 -2.98 20.30 25.11
CA HIS A 263 -4.19 19.72 24.53
C HIS A 263 -4.76 20.62 23.42
N GLY A 264 -5.38 19.99 22.42
CA GLY A 264 -6.16 20.70 21.41
C GLY A 264 -7.48 21.25 21.98
N PRO A 265 -8.20 22.10 21.23
CA PRO A 265 -7.98 22.43 19.83
C PRO A 265 -6.84 23.43 19.60
N TYR A 266 -5.98 23.16 18.60
CA TYR A 266 -4.87 24.04 18.27
C TYR A 266 -5.29 25.22 17.38
N SER A 267 -4.59 26.35 17.54
CA SER A 267 -4.78 27.56 16.72
C SER A 267 -4.64 27.28 15.23
N GLN A 268 -5.46 27.96 14.41
CA GLN A 268 -5.40 27.90 12.94
C GLN A 268 -4.15 28.56 12.36
N LEU A 269 -3.44 29.36 13.15
CA LEU A 269 -2.16 29.96 12.76
C LEU A 269 -0.97 29.03 13.03
N ASN A 270 -1.21 27.85 13.61
CA ASN A 270 -0.14 26.88 13.85
C ASN A 270 0.39 26.34 12.50
N PRO A 271 1.70 26.44 12.22
CA PRO A 271 2.27 26.00 10.94
C PRO A 271 2.11 24.50 10.71
N VAL A 272 2.04 23.68 11.77
CA VAL A 272 1.78 22.24 11.67
C VAL A 272 0.35 21.98 11.18
N LYS A 273 -0.61 22.85 11.53
CA LYS A 273 -1.97 22.78 10.97
C LYS A 273 -2.01 23.16 9.50
N TRP A 274 -1.21 24.13 9.06
CA TRP A 274 -1.12 24.44 7.63
C TRP A 274 -0.57 23.26 6.84
N LEU A 275 0.46 22.58 7.35
CA LEU A 275 0.94 21.34 6.76
C LEU A 275 -0.15 20.26 6.71
N ALA A 276 -0.95 20.12 7.77
CA ALA A 276 -2.08 19.20 7.82
C ALA A 276 -3.11 19.50 6.72
N ASN A 277 -3.50 20.77 6.58
CA ASN A 277 -4.54 21.19 5.65
C ASN A 277 -4.07 21.08 4.20
N VAL A 278 -2.83 21.50 3.91
CA VAL A 278 -2.22 21.33 2.58
C VAL A 278 -2.13 19.85 2.22
N SER A 279 -1.68 18.99 3.15
CA SER A 279 -1.60 17.54 2.93
C SER A 279 -2.98 16.91 2.76
N GLY A 280 -3.98 17.33 3.54
CA GLY A 280 -5.36 16.83 3.43
C GLY A 280 -6.01 17.19 2.09
N VAL A 281 -5.85 18.44 1.64
CA VAL A 281 -6.34 18.90 0.33
C VAL A 281 -5.61 18.17 -0.81
N ALA A 282 -4.29 18.05 -0.73
CA ALA A 282 -3.50 17.32 -1.72
C ALA A 282 -3.87 15.83 -1.76
N LEU A 283 -4.22 15.21 -0.63
CA LEU A 283 -4.70 13.83 -0.56
C LEU A 283 -6.01 13.65 -1.33
N ILE A 284 -6.97 14.56 -1.13
CA ILE A 284 -8.27 14.54 -1.80
C ILE A 284 -8.09 14.73 -3.31
N ILE A 285 -7.39 15.79 -3.73
CA ILE A 285 -7.17 16.10 -5.14
C ILE A 285 -6.40 14.96 -5.82
N GLY A 286 -5.31 14.48 -5.21
CA GLY A 286 -4.50 13.38 -5.72
C GLY A 286 -5.34 12.11 -5.90
N SER A 287 -6.18 11.78 -4.92
CA SER A 287 -7.07 10.59 -4.99
C SER A 287 -8.10 10.72 -6.11
N ILE A 288 -8.74 11.89 -6.27
CA ILE A 288 -9.69 12.15 -7.36
C ILE A 288 -9.01 12.03 -8.72
N LEU A 289 -7.81 12.60 -8.87
CA LEU A 289 -7.02 12.50 -10.10
C LEU A 289 -6.63 11.04 -10.40
N MET A 290 -6.24 10.26 -9.40
CA MET A 290 -5.95 8.83 -9.57
C MET A 290 -7.17 8.05 -10.04
N ILE A 291 -8.36 8.33 -9.47
CA ILE A 291 -9.62 7.70 -9.89
C ILE A 291 -9.96 8.09 -11.33
N LYS A 292 -9.91 9.39 -11.66
CA LYS A 292 -10.19 9.90 -13.01
C LYS A 292 -9.26 9.29 -14.06
N ASN A 293 -7.94 9.29 -13.80
CA ASN A 293 -6.94 8.73 -14.70
C ASN A 293 -7.15 7.24 -14.92
N ARG A 294 -7.56 6.51 -13.87
CA ARG A 294 -7.88 5.09 -13.96
C ARG A 294 -9.14 4.80 -14.77
N MET A 295 -10.20 5.57 -14.58
CA MET A 295 -11.46 5.41 -15.34
C MET A 295 -11.32 5.79 -16.82
N ALA A 296 -10.36 6.66 -17.15
CA ALA A 296 -10.10 7.07 -18.53
C ALA A 296 -9.34 6.02 -19.37
N ARG A 297 -8.67 5.05 -18.72
CA ARG A 297 -7.82 4.05 -19.37
C ARG A 297 -8.61 2.77 -19.67
N THR A 298 -8.62 2.33 -20.93
CA THR A 298 -9.29 1.09 -21.38
C THR A 298 -8.32 -0.07 -21.62
N ASP A 299 -7.03 0.22 -21.74
CA ASP A 299 -5.96 -0.74 -22.02
C ASP A 299 -5.43 -1.45 -20.76
N GLN A 300 -5.83 -0.97 -19.57
CA GLN A 300 -5.49 -1.56 -18.28
C GLN A 300 -6.73 -2.11 -17.57
N SER A 301 -6.55 -3.18 -16.82
CA SER A 301 -7.59 -3.70 -15.93
C SER A 301 -7.66 -2.88 -14.64
N THR A 302 -8.89 -2.69 -14.15
CA THR A 302 -9.14 -2.13 -12.82
C THR A 302 -9.66 -3.22 -11.93
N SER A 303 -8.90 -3.56 -10.89
CA SER A 303 -9.30 -4.57 -9.91
C SER A 303 -10.15 -3.94 -8.81
N TYR A 304 -11.00 -4.74 -8.17
CA TYR A 304 -11.77 -4.33 -6.98
C TYR A 304 -10.86 -3.67 -5.92
N LYS A 305 -9.69 -4.26 -5.66
CA LYS A 305 -8.71 -3.73 -4.69
C LYS A 305 -8.25 -2.32 -5.00
N ASP A 306 -8.14 -1.96 -6.28
CA ASP A 306 -7.76 -0.61 -6.68
C ASP A 306 -8.85 0.39 -6.30
N LEU A 307 -10.11 0.05 -6.62
CA LEU A 307 -11.26 0.91 -6.31
C LEU A 307 -11.49 1.02 -4.81
N TYR A 308 -11.42 -0.10 -4.08
CA TYR A 308 -11.55 -0.11 -2.63
C TYR A 308 -10.50 0.78 -1.97
N LEU A 309 -9.22 0.61 -2.31
CA LEU A 309 -8.16 1.41 -1.72
C LEU A 309 -8.30 2.89 -2.07
N LEU A 310 -8.58 3.23 -3.33
CA LEU A 310 -8.79 4.63 -3.72
C LEU A 310 -10.00 5.27 -3.03
N GLY A 311 -11.10 4.51 -2.88
CA GLY A 311 -12.27 4.94 -2.12
C GLY A 311 -11.97 5.15 -0.64
N LEU A 312 -11.19 4.24 -0.02
CA LEU A 312 -10.77 4.35 1.37
C LEU A 312 -9.91 5.60 1.61
N VAL A 313 -8.93 5.86 0.73
CA VAL A 313 -8.03 7.03 0.85
C VAL A 313 -8.78 8.34 0.60
N LEU A 314 -9.68 8.38 -0.39
CA LEU A 314 -10.52 9.54 -0.63
C LEU A 314 -11.47 9.81 0.55
N GLY A 315 -12.12 8.75 1.07
CA GLY A 315 -13.00 8.83 2.23
C GLY A 315 -12.27 9.32 3.48
N LEU A 316 -11.04 8.83 3.71
CA LEU A 316 -10.17 9.31 4.79
C LEU A 316 -9.88 10.81 4.67
N GLY A 317 -9.48 11.28 3.49
CA GLY A 317 -9.19 12.70 3.24
C GLY A 317 -10.44 13.58 3.43
N LEU A 318 -11.56 13.19 2.82
CA LEU A 318 -12.83 13.93 2.91
C LEU A 318 -13.33 14.02 4.35
N THR A 319 -13.39 12.90 5.06
CA THR A 319 -13.89 12.86 6.45
C THR A 319 -12.99 13.65 7.39
N GLY A 320 -11.66 13.64 7.18
CA GLY A 320 -10.72 14.45 7.97
C GLY A 320 -10.95 15.94 7.78
N MET A 321 -11.01 16.41 6.53
CA MET A 321 -11.25 17.83 6.23
C MET A 321 -12.66 18.28 6.66
N LEU A 322 -13.68 17.45 6.45
CA LEU A 322 -15.06 17.74 6.87
C LEU A 322 -15.18 17.82 8.39
N THR A 323 -14.45 16.98 9.13
CA THR A 323 -14.41 17.04 10.61
C THR A 323 -13.90 18.40 11.07
N GLU A 324 -12.82 18.91 10.46
CA GLU A 324 -12.32 20.25 10.77
C GLU A 324 -13.31 21.36 10.37
N MET A 325 -13.83 21.33 9.14
CA MET A 325 -14.72 22.38 8.64
C MET A 325 -16.01 22.49 9.47
N THR A 326 -16.60 21.35 9.83
CA THR A 326 -17.82 21.32 10.65
C THR A 326 -17.57 21.76 12.10
N ARG A 327 -16.38 21.47 12.65
CA ARG A 327 -15.95 22.01 13.94
C ARG A 327 -15.87 23.53 13.91
N LEU A 328 -15.27 24.10 12.85
CA LEU A 328 -15.14 25.56 12.69
C LEU A 328 -16.47 26.25 12.39
N ALA A 329 -17.41 25.54 11.76
CA ALA A 329 -18.76 26.02 11.52
C ALA A 329 -19.68 25.94 12.76
N GLY A 330 -19.20 25.44 13.90
CA GLY A 330 -20.02 25.28 15.11
C GLY A 330 -21.05 24.14 15.02
N ALA A 331 -20.96 23.26 14.02
CA ALA A 331 -21.90 22.16 13.80
C ALA A 331 -21.54 20.93 14.65
N ALA A 332 -21.73 21.03 15.97
CA ALA A 332 -21.25 20.06 16.97
C ALA A 332 -21.63 18.60 16.64
N GLY A 333 -22.93 18.30 16.50
CA GLY A 333 -23.41 16.94 16.24
C GLY A 333 -22.83 16.32 14.97
N LEU A 334 -22.75 17.10 13.89
CA LEU A 334 -22.17 16.65 12.62
C LEU A 334 -20.65 16.43 12.74
N SER A 335 -19.95 17.30 13.46
CA SER A 335 -18.51 17.20 13.69
C SER A 335 -18.14 15.92 14.43
N TYR A 336 -18.88 15.55 15.48
CA TYR A 336 -18.65 14.30 16.22
C TYR A 336 -18.94 13.05 15.38
N ILE A 337 -20.01 13.05 14.58
CA ILE A 337 -20.33 11.94 13.67
C ILE A 337 -19.21 11.79 12.62
N LEU A 338 -18.78 12.88 12.00
CA LEU A 338 -17.70 12.85 11.02
C LEU A 338 -16.37 12.40 11.62
N TYR A 339 -16.07 12.81 12.85
CA TYR A 339 -14.89 12.35 13.56
C TYR A 339 -14.93 10.85 13.82
N PHE A 340 -16.07 10.30 14.27
CA PHE A 340 -16.25 8.86 14.43
C PHE A 340 -16.03 8.11 13.11
N VAL A 341 -16.66 8.59 12.03
CA VAL A 341 -16.50 8.01 10.69
C VAL A 341 -15.04 8.12 10.24
N HIS A 342 -14.36 9.23 10.50
CA HIS A 342 -12.95 9.40 10.20
C HIS A 342 -12.09 8.36 10.92
N LEU A 343 -12.30 8.13 12.23
CA LEU A 343 -11.60 7.08 12.99
C LEU A 343 -11.84 5.69 12.40
N VAL A 344 -13.04 5.41 11.89
CA VAL A 344 -13.35 4.16 11.17
C VAL A 344 -12.48 4.03 9.92
N PHE A 345 -12.38 5.08 9.09
CA PHE A 345 -11.49 5.08 7.92
C PHE A 345 -10.02 4.91 8.30
N VAL A 346 -9.55 5.60 9.34
CA VAL A 346 -8.17 5.48 9.84
C VAL A 346 -7.90 4.04 10.29
N PHE A 347 -8.78 3.43 11.08
CA PHE A 347 -8.63 2.05 11.52
C PHE A 347 -8.54 1.09 10.34
N ASN A 348 -9.47 1.19 9.38
CA ASN A 348 -9.49 0.34 8.19
C ASN A 348 -8.20 0.48 7.37
N LEU A 349 -7.69 1.72 7.22
CA LEU A 349 -6.43 1.98 6.54
C LEU A 349 -5.28 1.23 7.23
N PHE A 350 -5.08 1.43 8.54
CA PHE A 350 -3.95 0.83 9.25
C PHE A 350 -4.08 -0.68 9.39
N ALA A 351 -5.24 -1.18 9.82
CA ALA A 351 -5.48 -2.61 10.05
C ALA A 351 -5.26 -3.44 8.77
N PHE A 352 -5.65 -2.89 7.62
CA PHE A 352 -5.56 -3.60 6.34
C PHE A 352 -4.34 -3.19 5.51
N LEU A 353 -3.51 -2.26 5.99
CA LEU A 353 -2.28 -1.82 5.33
C LEU A 353 -1.39 -3.00 4.91
N PRO A 354 -1.04 -3.96 5.79
CA PRO A 354 -0.13 -5.06 5.42
C PRO A 354 -0.74 -6.09 4.46
N PHE A 355 -2.06 -6.05 4.26
CA PHE A 355 -2.80 -6.97 3.38
C PHE A 355 -3.21 -6.32 2.05
N SER A 356 -3.10 -5.00 1.95
CA SER A 356 -3.56 -4.22 0.81
C SER A 356 -2.43 -3.90 -0.17
N LYS A 357 -2.79 -3.25 -1.29
CA LYS A 357 -1.79 -2.73 -2.25
C LYS A 357 -0.86 -1.69 -1.61
N LEU A 358 -1.21 -1.02 -0.51
CA LEU A 358 -0.31 -0.07 0.18
C LEU A 358 0.94 -0.74 0.76
N ALA A 359 0.90 -2.04 1.05
CA ALA A 359 2.07 -2.79 1.49
C ALA A 359 3.24 -2.73 0.50
N HIS A 360 2.98 -2.37 -0.77
CA HIS A 360 4.03 -2.15 -1.76
C HIS A 360 5.05 -1.09 -1.30
N LEU A 361 4.64 -0.09 -0.52
CA LEU A 361 5.57 0.92 0.01
C LEU A 361 6.71 0.25 0.79
N VAL A 362 6.40 -0.80 1.55
CA VAL A 362 7.37 -1.53 2.37
C VAL A 362 8.14 -2.54 1.52
N TYR A 363 7.44 -3.48 0.88
CA TYR A 363 8.07 -4.57 0.13
C TYR A 363 8.89 -4.08 -1.07
N ARG A 364 8.43 -3.06 -1.80
CA ARG A 364 9.20 -2.50 -2.92
C ARG A 364 10.44 -1.76 -2.44
N THR A 365 10.36 -1.01 -1.35
CA THR A 365 11.53 -0.32 -0.78
C THR A 365 12.60 -1.33 -0.38
N VAL A 366 12.21 -2.40 0.30
CA VAL A 366 13.10 -3.51 0.67
C VAL A 366 13.64 -4.23 -0.57
N ALA A 367 12.81 -4.46 -1.59
CA ALA A 367 13.26 -5.07 -2.84
C ALA A 367 14.29 -4.21 -3.59
N MET A 368 14.09 -2.89 -3.64
CA MET A 368 15.04 -1.98 -4.26
C MET A 368 16.35 -1.90 -3.48
N ALA A 369 16.29 -1.90 -2.14
CA ALA A 369 17.48 -1.99 -1.29
C ALA A 369 18.23 -3.31 -1.50
N TYR A 370 17.52 -4.42 -1.69
CA TYR A 370 18.12 -5.72 -2.00
C TYR A 370 18.76 -5.74 -3.38
N ALA A 371 18.13 -5.14 -4.40
CA ALA A 371 18.71 -5.00 -5.73
C ALA A 371 20.05 -4.25 -5.68
N GLU A 372 20.07 -3.11 -5.00
CA GLU A 372 21.28 -2.32 -4.74
C GLU A 372 22.36 -3.15 -4.01
N TYR A 373 21.98 -3.86 -2.94
CA TYR A 373 22.89 -4.73 -2.17
C TYR A 373 23.49 -5.88 -2.99
N ALA A 374 22.71 -6.43 -3.92
CA ALA A 374 23.09 -7.54 -4.80
C ALA A 374 23.81 -7.05 -6.08
N ASN A 375 24.01 -5.75 -6.26
CA ASN A 375 24.51 -5.13 -7.50
C ASN A 375 23.73 -5.63 -8.73
N ARG A 376 22.40 -5.62 -8.61
CA ARG A 376 21.45 -6.07 -9.62
C ARG A 376 20.81 -4.91 -10.39
#